data_AF-A0A2V7I370-F1
#
_entry.id   AF-A0A2V7I370-F1
#
_cell.length_a   1.000
_cell.length_b   1.000
_cell.length_c   1.000
_cell.angle_alpha   90.00
_cell.angle_beta   90.00
_cell.angle_gamma   90.00
#
_symmetry.space_group_name_H-M   'P 1'
#
loop_
_entity.id
_entity.type
_entity.pdbx_description
1 polymer ?
#
loop_
_entity_poly.entity_id
_entity_poly.type
_entity_poly.pdbx_seq_one_letter_code
_entity_poly.pdbx_strand_id
1 'polypeptide(L)'
;MLLLAAIRPAGAVEVSPSEILAAPDRFDGQAVTLQGLVINHRARVSRRGNAYYTFDLTDGRRPVRVFSFGDSPCKDGMTARVDGTFEKLKRQAQHAFHNEVTAARVTCR
;
A
#
# COMPACT_ATOMS: atom_id res chain seq x y z
N MET A 1 -20.21 -33.99 -15.05
CA MET A 1 -19.67 -33.56 -13.75
C MET A 1 -19.11 -32.16 -13.91
N LEU A 2 -19.73 -31.16 -13.29
CA LEU A 2 -19.22 -29.79 -13.26
C LEU A 2 -18.19 -29.72 -12.11
N LEU A 3 -16.90 -29.60 -12.42
CA LEU A 3 -15.90 -29.29 -11.38
C LEU A 3 -16.08 -27.82 -11.00
N LEU A 4 -16.69 -27.55 -9.84
CA LEU A 4 -16.53 -26.27 -9.17
C LEU A 4 -15.08 -26.21 -8.64
N ALA A 5 -14.20 -25.52 -9.38
CA ALA A 5 -12.94 -25.08 -8.82
C ALA A 5 -13.26 -24.02 -7.75
N ALA A 6 -13.04 -24.35 -6.48
CA ALA A 6 -13.10 -23.38 -5.39
C ALA A 6 -12.00 -22.34 -5.63
N ILE A 7 -12.37 -21.12 -6.02
CA ILE A 7 -11.46 -19.97 -6.02
C ILE A 7 -11.13 -19.71 -4.55
N ARG A 8 -9.98 -20.21 -4.11
CA ARG A 8 -9.42 -19.80 -2.81
C ARG A 8 -9.08 -18.32 -2.93
N PRO A 9 -9.59 -17.44 -2.06
CA PRO A 9 -9.03 -16.09 -1.99
C PRO A 9 -7.55 -16.28 -1.65
N ALA A 10 -6.67 -15.86 -2.56
CA ALA A 10 -5.26 -15.74 -2.23
C ALA A 10 -5.18 -14.74 -1.07
N GLY A 11 -4.78 -15.23 0.12
CA GLY A 11 -4.56 -14.35 1.26
C GLY A 11 -3.51 -13.31 0.92
N ALA A 12 -3.61 -12.11 1.50
CA ALA A 12 -2.60 -11.09 1.33
C ALA A 12 -1.22 -11.64 1.76
N VAL A 13 -0.20 -11.38 0.95
CA VAL A 13 1.18 -11.81 1.24
C VAL A 13 1.77 -10.87 2.29
N GLU A 14 2.17 -11.40 3.44
CA GLU A 14 2.93 -10.61 4.42
C GLU A 14 4.36 -10.40 3.92
N VAL A 15 4.78 -9.14 3.81
CA VAL A 15 6.09 -8.74 3.27
C VAL A 15 6.53 -7.42 3.88
N SER A 16 7.83 -7.24 4.12
CA SER A 16 8.36 -5.95 4.59
C SER A 16 8.48 -4.92 3.46
N PRO A 17 8.48 -3.61 3.78
CA PRO A 17 8.77 -2.54 2.84
C PRO A 17 10.08 -2.74 2.05
N SER A 18 11.16 -3.21 2.67
CA SER A 18 12.42 -3.38 1.94
C SER A 18 12.45 -4.60 1.02
N GLU A 19 11.78 -5.69 1.40
CA GLU A 19 11.66 -6.92 0.63
C GLU A 19 10.80 -6.74 -0.62
N ILE A 20 9.66 -6.05 -0.51
CA ILE A 20 8.80 -5.81 -1.68
C ILE A 20 9.54 -4.99 -2.75
N LEU A 21 10.39 -4.06 -2.32
CA LEU A 21 11.26 -3.26 -3.19
C LEU A 21 12.50 -4.02 -3.71
N ALA A 22 12.84 -5.17 -3.14
CA ALA A 22 13.96 -5.99 -3.62
C ALA A 22 13.56 -6.86 -4.82
N ALA A 23 12.27 -7.19 -4.94
CA ALA A 23 11.74 -7.98 -6.05
C ALA A 23 10.34 -7.53 -6.47
N PRO A 24 10.15 -6.28 -6.93
CA PRO A 24 8.83 -5.69 -7.15
C PRO A 24 8.00 -6.45 -8.18
N ASP A 25 8.62 -7.05 -9.19
CA ASP A 25 7.94 -7.89 -10.20
C ASP A 25 7.26 -9.13 -9.59
N ARG A 26 7.70 -9.61 -8.42
CA ARG A 26 7.07 -10.75 -7.73
C ARG A 26 5.77 -10.38 -7.02
N PHE A 27 5.54 -9.09 -6.79
CA PHE A 27 4.42 -8.59 -5.99
C PHE A 27 3.49 -7.66 -6.77
N ASP A 28 3.83 -7.33 -8.02
CA ASP A 28 3.04 -6.43 -8.84
C ASP A 28 1.60 -6.95 -9.02
N GLY A 29 0.62 -6.11 -8.68
CA GLY A 29 -0.80 -6.43 -8.68
C GLY A 29 -1.28 -7.34 -7.54
N GLN A 30 -0.40 -7.73 -6.60
CA GLN A 30 -0.78 -8.64 -5.52
C GLN A 30 -1.30 -7.91 -4.30
N ALA A 31 -2.23 -8.58 -3.60
CA ALA A 31 -2.62 -8.19 -2.25
C ALA A 31 -1.46 -8.47 -1.28
N VAL A 32 -1.08 -7.45 -0.52
CA VAL A 32 0.03 -7.48 0.42
C VAL A 32 -0.38 -6.91 1.77
N THR A 33 0.27 -7.38 2.81
CA THR A 33 0.22 -6.78 4.13
C THR A 33 1.62 -6.40 4.58
N LEU A 34 1.79 -5.11 4.92
CA LEU A 34 3.06 -4.55 5.38
C LEU A 34 2.93 -3.96 6.78
N GLN A 35 4.04 -3.94 7.50
CA GLN A 35 4.18 -3.25 8.77
C GLN A 35 5.44 -2.39 8.76
N GLY A 36 5.38 -1.23 9.41
CA GLY A 36 6.53 -0.33 9.50
C GLY A 36 6.22 1.01 10.17
N LEU A 37 7.24 1.85 10.24
CA LEU A 37 7.16 3.22 10.73
C LEU A 37 6.60 4.14 9.65
N VAL A 38 5.65 4.99 10.01
CA VAL A 38 5.12 6.04 9.16
C VAL A 38 6.07 7.24 9.16
N ILE A 39 6.51 7.64 7.97
CA ILE A 39 7.25 8.87 7.74
C ILE A 39 6.65 9.65 6.55
N ASN A 40 6.96 10.93 6.41
CA ASN A 40 6.53 11.78 5.30
C ASN A 40 5.00 11.82 5.09
N HIS A 41 4.21 11.74 6.16
CA HIS A 41 2.76 11.75 6.10
C HIS A 41 2.21 13.07 5.52
N ARG A 42 1.24 12.95 4.60
CA ARG A 42 0.57 14.06 3.94
C ARG A 42 -0.90 13.74 3.73
N ALA A 43 -1.79 14.49 4.38
CA ALA A 43 -3.20 14.56 4.04
C ALA A 43 -3.45 15.63 2.97
N ARG A 44 -4.37 15.37 2.04
CA ARG A 44 -4.68 16.20 0.88
C ARG A 44 -6.14 16.05 0.46
N VAL A 45 -6.62 17.00 -0.32
CA VAL A 45 -7.89 16.91 -1.04
C VAL A 45 -7.58 16.99 -2.54
N SER A 46 -8.13 16.05 -3.31
CA SER A 46 -7.94 16.01 -4.76
C SER A 46 -8.68 17.18 -5.44
N ARG A 47 -8.33 17.48 -6.70
CA ARG A 47 -9.05 18.49 -7.50
C ARG A 47 -10.56 18.19 -7.66
N ARG A 48 -10.96 16.94 -7.43
CA ARG A 48 -12.36 16.48 -7.48
C ARG A 48 -13.06 16.49 -6.11
N GLY A 49 -12.40 16.99 -5.05
CA GLY A 49 -12.96 17.08 -3.71
C GLY A 49 -12.76 15.83 -2.83
N ASN A 50 -12.20 14.74 -3.36
CA ASN A 50 -11.97 13.53 -2.57
C ASN A 50 -10.76 13.71 -1.63
N ALA A 51 -10.97 13.52 -0.32
CA ALA A 51 -9.89 13.42 0.66
C ALA A 51 -9.04 12.17 0.40
N TYR A 52 -7.74 12.31 0.56
CA TYR A 52 -6.78 11.20 0.48
C TYR A 52 -5.54 11.55 1.30
N TYR A 53 -4.75 10.52 1.62
CA TYR A 53 -3.45 10.71 2.23
C TYR A 53 -2.40 9.81 1.60
N THR A 54 -1.16 10.22 1.78
CA THR A 54 0.01 9.43 1.44
C THR A 54 0.99 9.46 2.60
N PHE A 55 1.73 8.37 2.77
CA PHE A 55 2.91 8.35 3.62
C PHE A 55 3.92 7.34 3.07
N ASP A 56 5.13 7.41 3.58
CA ASP A 56 6.17 6.41 3.33
C ASP A 56 6.21 5.45 4.52
N LEU A 57 6.17 4.15 4.25
CA LEU A 57 6.26 3.09 5.25
C LEU A 57 7.65 2.48 5.22
N THR A 58 8.38 2.52 6.33
CA THR A 58 9.75 2.00 6.40
C THR A 58 9.92 0.94 7.48
N ASP A 59 10.73 -0.06 7.20
CA ASP A 59 11.26 -1.05 8.16
C ASP A 59 12.67 -0.66 8.67
N GLY A 60 13.05 0.61 8.52
CA GLY A 60 14.38 1.12 8.83
C GLY A 60 15.37 1.05 7.67
N ARG A 61 14.96 0.52 6.50
CA ARG A 61 15.77 0.49 5.28
C ARG A 61 15.17 1.39 4.20
N ARG A 62 14.54 0.81 3.18
CA ARG A 62 13.97 1.54 2.05
C ARG A 62 12.46 1.71 2.26
N PRO A 63 11.94 2.95 2.26
CA PRO A 63 10.51 3.17 2.40
C PRO A 63 9.74 2.80 1.13
N VAL A 64 8.54 2.26 1.30
CA VAL A 64 7.55 2.09 0.24
C VAL A 64 6.45 3.13 0.39
N ARG A 65 6.00 3.71 -0.72
CA ARG A 65 4.93 4.71 -0.69
C ARG A 65 3.58 4.03 -0.50
N VAL A 66 2.76 4.59 0.39
CA VAL A 66 1.38 4.16 0.63
C VAL A 66 0.43 5.28 0.23
N PHE A 67 -0.64 4.92 -0.46
CA PHE A 67 -1.74 5.80 -0.83
C PHE A 67 -3.07 5.23 -0.32
N SER A 68 -3.95 6.07 0.24
CA SER A 68 -5.32 5.69 0.55
C SER A 68 -6.29 6.87 0.45
N PHE A 69 -7.55 6.58 0.19
CA PHE A 69 -8.63 7.56 0.23
C PHE A 69 -9.16 7.75 1.66
N GLY A 70 -9.78 8.91 1.90
CA GLY A 70 -10.35 9.28 3.19
C GLY A 70 -9.35 9.98 4.10
N ASP A 71 -9.67 10.00 5.40
CA ASP A 71 -8.85 10.60 6.43
C ASP A 71 -7.82 9.60 6.97
N SER A 72 -6.62 10.09 7.28
CA SER A 72 -5.56 9.23 7.79
C SER A 72 -5.77 8.87 9.26
N PRO A 73 -5.69 7.59 9.64
CA PRO A 73 -5.64 7.19 11.04
C PRO A 73 -4.23 7.34 11.65
N CYS A 74 -3.25 7.79 10.87
CA CYS A 74 -1.83 7.75 11.21
C CYS A 74 -1.19 9.14 11.20
N LYS A 75 -0.07 9.29 11.90
CA LYS A 75 0.84 10.43 11.84
C LYS A 75 2.29 9.93 11.77
N ASP A 76 3.20 10.82 11.39
CA ASP A 76 4.64 10.53 11.42
C ASP A 76 5.06 10.04 12.82
N GLY A 77 5.93 9.03 12.85
CA GLY A 77 6.41 8.40 14.09
C GLY A 77 5.56 7.25 14.62
N MET A 78 4.35 7.02 14.07
CA MET A 78 3.51 5.88 14.44
C MET A 78 3.92 4.60 13.71
N THR A 79 3.59 3.45 14.30
CA THR A 79 3.72 2.16 13.61
C THR A 79 2.41 1.83 12.91
N ALA A 80 2.46 1.56 11.60
CA ALA A 80 1.29 1.18 10.82
C ALA A 80 1.31 -0.30 10.41
N ARG A 81 0.13 -0.91 10.35
CA ARG A 81 -0.15 -2.10 9.53
C ARG A 81 -1.01 -1.67 8.34
N VAL A 82 -0.57 -2.02 7.14
CA VAL A 82 -1.19 -1.64 5.86
C VAL A 82 -1.59 -2.90 5.11
N ASP A 83 -2.88 -3.08 4.83
CA ASP A 83 -3.39 -4.09 3.92
C ASP A 83 -3.77 -3.39 2.60
N GLY A 84 -3.25 -3.86 1.47
CA GLY A 84 -3.47 -3.20 0.19
C GLY A 84 -2.99 -3.99 -1.02
N THR A 85 -2.98 -3.34 -2.17
CA THR A 85 -2.40 -3.89 -3.41
C THR A 85 -1.11 -3.16 -3.73
N PHE A 86 -0.04 -3.90 -3.99
CA PHE A 86 1.21 -3.33 -4.46
C PHE A 86 1.21 -3.21 -5.99
N GLU A 87 1.62 -2.04 -6.49
CA GLU A 87 1.77 -1.77 -7.90
C GLU A 87 3.21 -1.25 -8.13
N LYS A 88 4.01 -2.00 -8.87
CA LYS A 88 5.36 -1.58 -9.30
C LYS A 88 5.28 -0.32 -10.15
N LEU A 89 4.24 -0.22 -10.97
CA LEU A 89 3.94 0.95 -11.78
C LEU A 89 2.43 1.18 -11.86
N LYS A 90 1.98 2.23 -11.18
CA LYS A 90 0.60 2.70 -11.26
C LYS A 90 0.51 3.88 -12.21
N ARG A 91 -0.30 3.76 -13.25
CA ARG A 91 -0.59 4.85 -14.19
C ARG A 91 -1.98 5.40 -13.88
N GLN A 92 -2.05 6.65 -13.42
CA GLN A 92 -3.32 7.32 -13.16
C GLN A 92 -3.33 8.71 -13.78
N ALA A 93 -4.23 8.89 -14.76
CA ALA A 93 -4.28 10.07 -15.60
C ALA A 93 -2.89 10.38 -16.20
N GLN A 94 -2.31 11.53 -15.88
CA GLN A 94 -1.01 11.99 -16.40
C GLN A 94 0.17 11.60 -15.49
N HIS A 95 -0.08 10.89 -14.39
CA HIS A 95 0.95 10.56 -13.41
C HIS A 95 1.29 9.07 -13.45
N ALA A 96 2.58 8.78 -13.28
CA ALA A 96 3.10 7.44 -13.02
C ALA A 96 3.67 7.41 -11.60
N PHE A 97 3.21 6.47 -10.78
CA PHE A 97 3.73 6.20 -9.46
C PHE A 97 4.46 4.86 -9.49
N HIS A 98 5.68 4.84 -8.96
CA HIS A 98 6.50 3.64 -8.88
C HIS A 98 6.47 3.07 -7.48
N ASN A 99 6.33 1.76 -7.35
CA ASN A 99 6.36 1.02 -6.09
C ASN A 99 5.43 1.63 -5.03
N GLU A 100 4.13 1.66 -5.35
CA GLU A 100 3.09 2.20 -4.46
C GLU A 100 2.21 1.07 -3.95
N VAL A 101 1.82 1.15 -2.68
CA VAL A 101 0.75 0.33 -2.11
C VAL A 101 -0.52 1.16 -2.06
N THR A 102 -1.53 0.77 -2.84
CA THR A 102 -2.89 1.29 -2.72
C THR A 102 -3.57 0.57 -1.54
N ALA A 103 -3.71 1.25 -0.40
CA ALA A 103 -4.19 0.65 0.84
C ALA A 103 -5.72 0.56 0.87
N ALA A 104 -6.22 -0.64 1.20
CA ALA A 104 -7.62 -0.91 1.50
C ALA A 104 -7.92 -0.73 3.00
N ARG A 105 -6.92 -0.95 3.87
CA ARG A 105 -7.01 -0.74 5.31
C ARG A 105 -5.67 -0.29 5.87
N VAL A 106 -5.72 0.72 6.73
CA VAL A 106 -4.57 1.18 7.51
C VAL A 106 -4.97 1.21 8.98
N THR A 107 -4.10 0.68 9.84
CA THR A 107 -4.24 0.78 11.30
C THR A 107 -2.93 1.27 11.89
N CYS A 108 -3.00 2.13 12.91
CA CYS A 108 -1.83 2.71 13.57
C CYS A 108 -1.84 2.47 15.08
N ARG A 109 -0.64 2.38 15.66
CA ARG A 109 -0.38 2.26 17.10
C ARG A 109 0.69 3.25 17.53
#